data_AF-A0A965VNR3-F1
#
_entry.id   AF-A0A965VNR3-F1
#
_cell.length_a   1.000
_cell.length_b   1.000
_cell.length_c   1.000
_cell.angle_alpha   90.00
_cell.angle_beta   90.00
_cell.angle_gamma   90.00
#
_symmetry.space_group_name_H-M   'P 1'
#
loop_
_entity.id
_entity.type
_entity.pdbx_description
1 polymer ?
#
loop_
_entity_poly.entity_id
_entity_poly.type
_entity_poly.pdbx_seq_one_letter_code
_entity_poly.pdbx_strand_id
1 'polypeptide(L)'
;LSKSAIIQKDKVRSGATPELMSFKYARMATVNETNEKEKLDASIIKGLTGNDLMKVRDLYKSEITIKPKAKIFLISNHKPEINSEDKAIKDRVVFIPFKQTFDKTPENTAYVNSIVENDINYFFSLMVDYGSQWWIDRDLKLPAICEMATSEFIDENNDIDPFIAEMILLNPTEEQLEEAQLKEGHKSKGLYLSSAYSDYIRWTEDNDKPCRKQGEFKKALEIRGFCIKQSKGNLVIKKDKSHLVLKSKISLEEEEDL
;
A
#
# COMPACT_ATOMS: atom_id res chain seq x y z
N LEU A 1 6.81 -2.94 20.25
CA LEU A 1 5.35 -2.72 20.30
C LEU A 1 4.65 -3.88 19.62
N SER A 2 3.41 -4.20 20.00
CA SER A 2 2.62 -5.22 19.30
C SER A 2 2.32 -4.76 17.87
N LYS A 3 2.46 -5.65 16.88
CA LYS A 3 2.07 -5.40 15.47
C LYS A 3 0.62 -4.98 15.32
N SER A 4 -0.23 -5.49 16.20
CA SER A 4 -1.65 -5.16 16.27
C SER A 4 -1.94 -3.67 16.54
N ALA A 5 -0.93 -2.87 16.92
CA ALA A 5 -1.04 -1.44 17.07
C ALA A 5 -1.10 -0.68 15.72
N ILE A 6 -0.63 -1.28 14.63
CA ILE A 6 -0.56 -0.62 13.31
C ILE A 6 -1.13 -1.45 12.16
N ILE A 7 -1.39 -2.74 12.37
CA ILE A 7 -2.04 -3.63 11.41
C ILE A 7 -3.56 -3.52 11.51
N GLN A 8 -4.23 -3.55 10.36
CA GLN A 8 -5.67 -3.55 10.24
C GLN A 8 -6.26 -4.77 10.95
N LYS A 9 -7.10 -4.53 11.97
CA LYS A 9 -7.85 -5.58 12.66
C LYS A 9 -9.20 -5.79 11.98
N ASP A 10 -9.67 -7.04 11.91
CA ASP A 10 -11.07 -7.32 11.60
C ASP A 10 -11.98 -6.60 12.59
N LYS A 11 -13.09 -6.02 12.10
CA LYS A 11 -13.96 -5.05 12.80
C LYS A 11 -14.30 -5.43 14.25
N VAL A 12 -13.45 -5.08 15.21
CA VAL A 12 -13.80 -5.00 16.63
C VAL A 12 -14.18 -3.56 16.92
N ARG A 13 -15.49 -3.29 16.87
CA ARG A 13 -16.05 -1.99 17.26
C ARG A 13 -15.97 -1.86 18.80
N SER A 14 -15.29 -0.80 19.28
CA SER A 14 -15.36 -0.26 20.65
C SER A 14 -14.64 -0.99 21.81
N GLY A 15 -13.58 -1.74 21.52
CA GLY A 15 -12.72 -2.37 22.55
C GLY A 15 -11.76 -1.41 23.27
N ALA A 16 -11.03 -1.91 24.26
CA ALA A 16 -9.86 -1.21 24.79
C ALA A 16 -8.75 -1.18 23.71
N THR A 17 -7.88 -0.18 23.77
CA THR A 17 -6.73 0.02 22.86
C THR A 17 -5.41 0.08 23.64
N PRO A 18 -5.09 -0.94 24.47
CA PRO A 18 -3.87 -0.94 25.29
C PRO A 18 -2.61 -0.87 24.44
N GLU A 19 -2.64 -1.33 23.19
CA GLU A 19 -1.46 -1.30 22.31
C GLU A 19 -1.10 0.13 21.91
N LEU A 20 -2.12 0.99 21.72
CA LEU A 20 -1.94 2.41 21.40
C LEU A 20 -1.48 3.25 22.61
N MET A 21 -1.75 2.78 23.83
CA MET A 21 -1.28 3.45 25.06
C MET A 21 0.24 3.56 25.13
N SER A 22 0.95 2.61 24.52
CA SER A 22 2.42 2.59 24.47
C SER A 22 3.01 3.82 23.76
N PHE A 23 2.23 4.51 22.91
CA PHE A 23 2.68 5.73 22.22
C PHE A 23 2.62 6.99 23.08
N LYS A 24 2.02 6.96 24.28
CA LYS A 24 1.79 8.15 25.11
C LYS A 24 3.09 8.91 25.42
N TYR A 25 4.19 8.19 25.68
CA TYR A 25 5.48 8.79 26.04
C TYR A 25 6.62 8.35 25.13
N ALA A 26 6.35 7.51 24.13
CA ALA A 26 7.36 7.01 23.22
C ALA A 26 7.89 8.11 22.29
N ARG A 27 9.21 8.12 22.08
CA ARG A 27 9.90 8.91 21.04
C ARG A 27 10.36 8.05 19.87
N MET A 28 10.57 6.77 20.12
CA MET A 28 10.81 5.74 19.13
C MET A 28 9.92 4.55 19.45
N ALA A 29 9.35 3.96 18.41
CA ALA A 29 8.43 2.84 18.49
C ALA A 29 8.86 1.79 17.47
N THR A 30 9.37 0.66 17.93
CA THR A 30 9.68 -0.48 17.07
C THR A 30 8.50 -1.45 17.08
N VAL A 31 8.11 -1.91 15.91
CA VAL A 31 7.14 -2.98 15.69
C VAL A 31 7.88 -4.08 14.96
N ASN A 32 7.93 -5.25 15.56
CA ASN A 32 8.58 -6.42 14.98
C ASN A 32 7.50 -7.39 14.47
N GLU A 33 7.86 -8.16 13.45
CA GLU A 33 7.09 -9.28 12.90
C GLU A 33 5.78 -8.82 12.25
N THR A 34 5.78 -8.70 10.91
CA THR A 34 4.52 -8.85 10.16
C THR A 34 4.50 -10.24 9.55
N ASN A 35 3.32 -10.85 9.56
CA ASN A 35 3.10 -12.04 8.77
C ASN A 35 2.92 -11.63 7.30
N GLU A 36 3.07 -12.59 6.39
CA GLU A 36 2.71 -12.40 5.00
C GLU A 36 1.25 -11.92 4.89
N LYS A 37 0.99 -10.94 4.01
CA LYS A 37 -0.35 -10.39 3.70
C LYS A 37 -1.04 -9.61 4.83
N GLU A 38 -0.30 -9.14 5.85
CA GLU A 38 -0.86 -8.21 6.84
C GLU A 38 -0.92 -6.78 6.29
N LYS A 39 -2.09 -6.14 6.38
CA LYS A 39 -2.32 -4.78 5.85
C LYS A 39 -2.15 -3.71 6.91
N LEU A 40 -1.46 -2.61 6.59
CA LEU A 40 -1.36 -1.45 7.48
C LEU A 40 -2.72 -0.75 7.63
N ASP A 41 -3.07 -0.37 8.86
CA ASP A 41 -4.25 0.45 9.13
C ASP A 41 -3.97 1.92 8.81
N ALA A 42 -4.48 2.38 7.68
CA ALA A 42 -4.25 3.74 7.22
C ALA A 42 -4.75 4.82 8.19
N SER A 43 -5.85 4.56 8.88
CA SER A 43 -6.42 5.50 9.85
C SER A 43 -5.51 5.62 11.07
N ILE A 44 -4.99 4.49 11.58
CA ILE A 44 -4.08 4.50 12.72
C ILE A 44 -2.74 5.13 12.35
N ILE A 45 -2.15 4.77 11.21
CA ILE A 45 -0.89 5.36 10.73
C ILE A 45 -1.03 6.88 10.58
N LYS A 46 -2.14 7.36 10.00
CA LYS A 46 -2.41 8.79 9.91
C LYS A 46 -2.48 9.44 11.29
N GLY A 47 -3.20 8.85 12.24
CA GLY A 47 -3.30 9.39 13.61
C GLY A 47 -1.96 9.40 14.36
N LEU A 48 -1.14 8.36 14.17
CA LEU A 48 0.16 8.25 14.84
C LEU A 48 1.24 9.17 14.27
N THR A 49 1.17 9.49 12.98
CA THR A 49 2.19 10.30 12.28
C THR A 49 1.73 11.72 11.97
N GLY A 50 0.42 11.98 11.99
CA GLY A 50 -0.21 13.23 11.56
C GLY A 50 -0.20 14.35 12.59
N ASN A 51 0.43 14.16 13.75
CA ASN A 51 0.46 15.13 14.87
C ASN A 51 -0.94 15.45 15.44
N ASP A 52 -1.91 14.57 15.19
CA ASP A 52 -3.30 14.66 15.65
C ASP A 52 -3.47 14.12 17.08
N LEU A 53 -4.56 14.52 17.73
CA LEU A 53 -4.96 13.95 19.01
C LEU A 53 -5.65 12.60 18.81
N MET A 54 -5.26 11.61 19.59
CA MET A 54 -5.80 10.25 19.55
C MET A 54 -6.40 9.87 20.90
N LYS A 55 -7.63 9.36 20.88
CA LYS A 55 -8.27 8.74 22.02
C LYS A 55 -7.77 7.32 22.19
N VAL A 56 -7.29 6.98 23.38
CA VAL A 56 -6.75 5.67 23.73
C VAL A 56 -7.29 5.23 25.07
N ARG A 57 -7.46 3.91 25.26
CA ARG A 57 -8.00 3.34 26.49
C ARG A 57 -7.24 2.08 26.87
N ASP A 58 -6.58 2.11 28.02
CA ASP A 58 -5.95 0.93 28.60
C ASP A 58 -6.99 -0.03 29.18
N LEU A 59 -6.60 -1.28 29.44
CA LEU A 59 -7.46 -2.26 30.07
C LEU A 59 -7.91 -1.77 31.46
N TYR A 60 -9.23 -1.85 31.70
CA TYR A 60 -9.87 -1.45 32.97
C TYR A 60 -9.63 0.02 33.39
N LYS A 61 -9.27 0.91 32.46
CA LYS A 61 -9.08 2.34 32.72
C LYS A 61 -9.99 3.21 31.86
N SER A 62 -10.16 4.46 32.27
CA SER A 62 -10.86 5.49 31.50
C SER A 62 -10.09 5.85 30.22
N GLU A 63 -10.84 6.27 29.19
CA GLU A 63 -10.27 6.82 27.96
C GLU A 63 -9.48 8.11 28.27
N ILE A 64 -8.31 8.23 27.67
CA ILE A 64 -7.51 9.45 27.68
C ILE A 64 -7.20 9.90 26.25
N THR A 65 -6.84 11.17 26.09
CA THR A 65 -6.35 11.69 24.81
C THR A 65 -4.84 11.85 24.87
N ILE A 66 -4.15 11.35 23.84
CA ILE A 66 -2.70 11.48 23.67
C ILE A 66 -2.36 12.18 22.36
N LYS A 67 -1.17 12.76 22.30
CA LYS A 67 -0.57 13.29 21.07
C LYS A 67 0.70 12.50 20.76
N PRO A 68 0.68 11.55 19.80
CA PRO A 68 1.84 10.73 19.48
C PRO A 68 3.04 11.59 19.04
N LYS A 69 4.23 11.25 19.53
CA LYS A 69 5.50 11.90 19.18
C LYS A 69 6.58 10.91 18.73
N ALA A 70 6.20 9.67 18.51
CA ALA A 70 7.13 8.58 18.23
C ALA A 70 7.45 8.51 16.73
N LYS A 71 8.73 8.30 16.40
CA LYS A 71 9.11 7.73 15.10
C LYS A 71 8.87 6.23 15.13
N ILE A 72 8.10 5.73 14.16
CA ILE A 72 7.73 4.31 14.08
C ILE A 72 8.66 3.60 13.10
N PHE A 73 9.21 2.47 13.54
CA PHE A 73 9.99 1.55 12.72
C PHE A 73 9.27 0.21 12.68
N LEU A 74 8.89 -0.22 11.48
CA LEU A 74 8.39 -1.55 11.23
C LEU A 74 9.55 -2.41 10.71
N ILE A 75 9.97 -3.38 11.51
CA ILE A 75 11.06 -4.30 11.18
C ILE A 75 10.41 -5.63 10.79
N SER A 76 10.51 -6.01 9.53
CA SER A 76 9.87 -7.23 9.03
C SER A 76 10.65 -7.86 7.88
N ASN A 77 10.55 -9.18 7.81
CA ASN A 77 11.03 -9.98 6.68
C ASN A 77 9.99 -10.07 5.55
N HIS A 78 8.73 -9.70 5.83
CA HIS A 78 7.64 -9.67 4.86
C HIS A 78 7.18 -8.23 4.67
N LYS A 79 6.96 -7.81 3.43
CA LYS A 79 6.41 -6.49 3.13
C LYS A 79 4.93 -6.48 3.57
N PRO A 80 4.47 -5.48 4.36
CA PRO A 80 3.06 -5.36 4.68
C PRO A 80 2.28 -4.88 3.44
N GLU A 81 0.99 -5.18 3.38
CA GLU A 81 0.12 -4.58 2.37
C GLU A 81 -0.23 -3.13 2.75
N ILE A 82 -0.33 -2.27 1.75
CA ILE A 82 -0.80 -0.89 1.91
C ILE A 82 -1.91 -0.58 0.91
N ASN A 83 -2.73 0.42 1.24
CA ASN A 83 -3.61 1.00 0.23
C ASN A 83 -2.79 1.93 -0.69
N SER A 84 -2.42 1.43 -1.86
CA SER A 84 -1.68 2.18 -2.89
C SER A 84 -2.48 3.34 -3.52
N GLU A 85 -3.73 3.57 -3.14
CA GLU A 85 -4.48 4.78 -3.54
C GLU A 85 -4.49 5.85 -2.44
N ASP A 86 -4.15 5.48 -1.21
CA ASP A 86 -4.15 6.41 -0.09
C ASP A 86 -2.88 7.26 -0.09
N LYS A 87 -3.00 8.46 -0.66
CA LYS A 87 -1.92 9.46 -0.66
C LYS A 87 -1.36 9.70 0.74
N ALA A 88 -2.21 9.70 1.77
CA ALA A 88 -1.74 9.93 3.13
C ALA A 88 -0.75 8.84 3.56
N ILE A 89 -0.95 7.60 3.15
CA ILE A 89 -0.03 6.49 3.43
C ILE A 89 1.24 6.60 2.61
N LYS A 90 1.14 6.92 1.31
CA LYS A 90 2.31 7.13 0.44
C LYS A 90 3.26 8.18 1.01
N ASP A 91 2.71 9.28 1.53
CA ASP A 91 3.51 10.39 2.09
C ASP A 91 4.15 10.05 3.46
N ARG A 92 3.79 8.91 4.08
CA ARG A 92 4.19 8.54 5.46
C ARG A 92 5.06 7.29 5.55
N VAL A 93 5.03 6.43 4.53
CA VAL A 93 5.79 5.18 4.51
C VAL A 93 7.11 5.40 3.79
N VAL A 94 8.19 4.92 4.40
CA VAL A 94 9.52 4.87 3.80
C VAL A 94 10.01 3.44 3.93
N PHE A 95 10.32 2.82 2.79
CA PHE A 95 10.88 1.47 2.74
C PHE A 95 12.42 1.55 2.75
N ILE A 96 13.05 0.94 3.75
CA ILE A 96 14.50 0.89 3.90
C ILE A 96 14.96 -0.54 3.57
N PRO A 97 15.55 -0.79 2.39
CA PRO A 97 15.88 -2.14 1.96
C PRO A 97 17.20 -2.61 2.55
N PHE A 98 17.16 -3.36 3.66
CA PHE A 98 18.32 -4.08 4.18
C PHE A 98 18.59 -5.34 3.35
N LYS A 99 19.35 -5.19 2.26
CA LYS A 99 19.61 -6.27 1.28
C LYS A 99 20.78 -7.20 1.65
N GLN A 100 21.56 -6.83 2.65
CA GLN A 100 22.78 -7.56 3.02
C GLN A 100 22.47 -8.64 4.06
N THR A 101 22.98 -9.85 3.83
CA THR A 101 22.93 -10.95 4.79
C THR A 101 24.29 -11.09 5.46
N PHE A 102 24.29 -11.31 6.77
CA PHE A 102 25.50 -11.54 7.56
C PHE A 102 25.39 -12.91 8.25
N ASP A 103 26.41 -13.75 8.09
CA ASP A 103 26.46 -15.06 8.74
C ASP A 103 26.59 -14.92 10.25
N LYS A 104 25.93 -15.81 10.99
CA LYS A 104 25.97 -15.81 12.46
C LYS A 104 27.20 -16.57 12.98
N THR A 105 28.40 -16.05 12.69
CA THR A 105 29.65 -16.60 13.22
C THR A 105 30.02 -15.96 14.57
N PRO A 106 30.85 -16.63 15.39
CA PRO A 106 31.38 -16.05 16.63
C PRO A 106 32.11 -14.72 16.38
N GLU A 107 32.87 -14.61 15.29
CA GLU A 107 33.63 -13.41 14.92
C GLU A 107 32.68 -12.24 14.61
N ASN A 108 31.65 -12.47 13.78
CA ASN A 108 30.66 -11.44 13.46
C ASN A 108 29.89 -11.00 14.70
N THR A 109 29.55 -11.94 15.58
CA THR A 109 28.87 -11.64 16.86
C THR A 109 29.74 -10.77 17.75
N ALA A 110 31.03 -11.11 17.89
CA ALA A 110 31.99 -10.32 18.67
C ALA A 110 32.18 -8.92 18.09
N TYR A 111 32.23 -8.78 16.77
CA TYR A 111 32.35 -7.48 16.09
C TYR A 111 31.11 -6.60 16.28
N VAL A 112 29.89 -7.16 16.16
CA VAL A 112 28.67 -6.38 16.43
C VAL A 112 28.64 -5.90 17.88
N ASN A 113 29.01 -6.76 18.83
CA ASN A 113 29.09 -6.38 20.23
C ASN A 113 30.13 -5.27 20.46
N SER A 114 31.29 -5.34 19.80
CA SER A 114 32.32 -4.31 19.96
C SER A 114 31.88 -2.94 19.42
N ILE A 115 31.11 -2.88 18.34
CA ILE A 115 30.51 -1.62 17.84
C ILE A 115 29.54 -1.06 18.89
N VAL A 116 28.67 -1.90 19.46
CA VAL A 116 27.69 -1.45 20.46
C VAL A 116 28.38 -0.99 21.74
N GLU A 117 29.44 -1.66 22.17
CA GLU A 117 30.16 -1.31 23.40
C GLU A 117 31.00 -0.05 23.23
N ASN A 118 31.71 0.09 22.11
CA ASN A 118 32.72 1.14 21.94
C ASN A 118 32.20 2.36 21.17
N ASP A 119 31.33 2.16 20.18
CA ASP A 119 30.98 3.19 19.20
C ASP A 119 29.56 3.76 19.35
N ILE A 120 28.71 3.18 20.21
CA ILE A 120 27.31 3.61 20.34
C ILE A 120 27.17 5.08 20.73
N ASN A 121 28.05 5.57 21.62
CA ASN A 121 28.07 6.97 22.03
C ASN A 121 28.51 7.88 20.88
N TYR A 122 29.46 7.43 20.07
CA TYR A 122 29.88 8.16 18.87
C TYR A 122 28.75 8.24 17.85
N PHE A 123 28.04 7.13 17.61
CA PHE A 123 26.86 7.11 16.75
C PHE A 123 25.78 8.11 17.20
N PHE A 124 25.45 8.14 18.50
CA PHE A 124 24.49 9.12 19.01
C PHE A 124 25.01 10.58 18.93
N SER A 125 26.32 10.78 19.08
CA SER A 125 26.93 12.10 18.89
C SER A 125 26.76 12.58 17.43
N LEU A 126 26.97 11.69 16.45
CA LEU A 126 26.69 11.97 15.04
C LEU A 126 25.21 12.29 14.81
N MET A 127 24.28 11.53 15.42
CA MET A 127 22.85 11.82 15.29
C MET A 127 22.48 13.21 15.82
N VAL A 128 23.11 13.65 16.92
CA VAL A 128 22.89 15.00 17.46
C VAL A 128 23.47 16.06 16.54
N ASP A 129 24.68 15.85 16.02
CA ASP A 129 25.37 16.80 15.15
C ASP A 129 24.60 17.02 13.84
N TYR A 130 24.42 15.97 13.04
CA TYR A 130 23.65 16.02 11.81
C TYR A 130 22.18 16.39 12.03
N GLY A 131 21.59 15.94 13.14
CA GLY A 131 20.22 16.30 13.51
C GLY A 131 20.06 17.79 13.84
N SER A 132 21.06 18.40 14.47
CA SER A 132 21.09 19.84 14.78
C SER A 132 21.26 20.68 13.52
N GLN A 133 22.13 20.25 12.60
CA GLN A 133 22.26 20.89 11.29
C GLN A 133 20.95 20.83 10.50
N TRP A 134 20.36 19.64 10.38
CA TRP A 134 19.06 19.50 9.72
C TRP A 134 17.96 20.36 10.35
N TRP A 135 17.96 20.52 11.68
CA TRP A 135 16.97 21.36 12.36
C TRP A 135 17.01 22.82 11.89
N ILE A 136 18.19 23.30 11.49
CA ILE A 136 18.42 24.64 10.95
C ILE A 136 18.08 24.66 9.45
N ASP A 137 18.67 23.75 8.68
CA ASP A 137 18.67 23.79 7.21
C ASP A 137 17.37 23.26 6.59
N ARG A 138 16.67 22.36 7.29
CA ARG A 138 15.42 21.70 6.87
C ARG A 138 15.52 20.99 5.52
N ASP A 139 16.69 20.46 5.21
CA ASP A 139 17.07 19.94 3.90
C ASP A 139 17.24 18.41 3.83
N LEU A 140 16.79 17.68 4.86
CA LEU A 140 16.93 16.22 4.90
C LEU A 140 16.21 15.58 3.72
N LYS A 141 17.02 15.04 2.81
CA LYS A 141 16.55 14.28 1.65
C LYS A 141 16.56 12.80 1.96
N LEU A 142 15.56 12.10 1.45
CA LEU A 142 15.55 10.65 1.51
C LEU A 142 16.65 10.11 0.58
N PRO A 143 17.46 9.12 1.00
CA PRO A 143 18.43 8.51 0.10
C PRO A 143 17.75 7.90 -1.13
N ALA A 144 18.36 8.05 -2.31
CA ALA A 144 17.80 7.56 -3.58
C ALA A 144 17.42 6.07 -3.53
N ILE A 145 18.22 5.24 -2.86
CA ILE A 145 17.90 3.81 -2.68
C ILE A 145 16.59 3.58 -1.90
N CYS A 146 16.28 4.44 -0.93
CA CYS A 146 15.04 4.38 -0.17
C CYS A 146 13.87 4.98 -0.98
N GLU A 147 14.09 6.04 -1.75
CA GLU A 147 13.07 6.59 -2.67
C GLU A 147 12.63 5.54 -3.69
N MET A 148 13.59 4.91 -4.37
CA MET A 148 13.33 3.86 -5.35
C MET A 148 12.60 2.67 -4.72
N ALA A 149 13.12 2.15 -3.59
CA ALA A 149 12.50 1.01 -2.92
C ALA A 149 11.10 1.31 -2.36
N THR A 150 10.86 2.55 -1.95
CA THR A 150 9.52 2.99 -1.52
C THR A 150 8.56 3.07 -2.71
N SER A 151 9.01 3.58 -3.86
CA SER A 151 8.20 3.60 -5.08
C SER A 151 7.84 2.20 -5.53
N GLU A 152 8.84 1.31 -5.64
CA GLU A 152 8.65 -0.09 -6.02
C GLU A 152 7.66 -0.78 -5.07
N PHE A 153 7.79 -0.59 -3.76
CA PHE A 153 6.84 -1.11 -2.78
C PHE A 153 5.40 -0.58 -2.98
N ILE A 154 5.23 0.70 -3.30
CA ILE A 154 3.91 1.28 -3.60
C ILE A 154 3.32 0.70 -4.89
N ASP A 155 4.16 0.51 -5.91
CA ASP A 155 3.76 -0.02 -7.21
C ASP A 155 3.42 -1.52 -7.13
N GLU A 156 4.14 -2.30 -6.31
CA GLU A 156 3.81 -3.69 -6.01
C GLU A 156 2.38 -3.83 -5.46
N ASN A 157 1.95 -2.88 -4.62
CA ASN A 157 0.62 -2.80 -4.03
C ASN A 157 -0.44 -2.18 -4.98
N ASN A 158 -0.09 -1.90 -6.23
CA ASN A 158 -0.96 -1.30 -7.23
C ASN A 158 -1.35 -2.32 -8.32
N ASP A 159 -2.50 -2.94 -8.12
CA ASP A 159 -3.09 -3.92 -9.04
C ASP A 159 -3.96 -3.27 -10.14
N ILE A 160 -4.35 -2.00 -10.00
CA ILE A 160 -5.40 -1.40 -10.83
C ILE A 160 -4.82 -0.64 -12.02
N ASP A 161 -3.74 0.11 -11.84
CA ASP A 161 -3.07 0.80 -12.95
C ASP A 161 -2.54 -0.16 -14.03
N PRO A 162 -1.77 -1.22 -13.69
CA PRO A 162 -1.33 -2.20 -14.69
C PRO A 162 -2.52 -2.92 -15.35
N PHE A 163 -3.55 -3.33 -14.57
CA PHE A 163 -4.76 -3.92 -15.14
C PHE A 163 -5.44 -2.99 -16.16
N ILE A 164 -5.59 -1.69 -15.86
CA ILE A 164 -6.18 -0.74 -16.82
C ILE A 164 -5.34 -0.65 -18.09
N ALA A 165 -4.02 -0.49 -17.94
CA ALA A 165 -3.10 -0.34 -19.08
C ALA A 165 -3.07 -1.59 -19.98
N GLU A 166 -3.13 -2.76 -19.36
CA GLU A 166 -3.01 -4.04 -20.04
C GLU A 166 -4.34 -4.53 -20.59
N MET A 167 -5.45 -4.35 -19.88
CA MET A 167 -6.72 -5.00 -20.21
C MET A 167 -7.78 -4.06 -20.80
N ILE A 168 -7.69 -2.74 -20.57
CA ILE A 168 -8.70 -1.79 -21.03
C ILE A 168 -8.14 -0.89 -22.14
N LEU A 169 -8.67 -1.05 -23.36
CA LEU A 169 -8.41 -0.12 -24.45
C LEU A 169 -9.24 1.15 -24.26
N LEU A 170 -8.54 2.28 -24.16
CA LEU A 170 -9.12 3.62 -24.19
C LEU A 170 -9.11 4.13 -25.63
N ASN A 171 -10.24 4.63 -26.13
CA ASN A 171 -10.38 5.12 -27.50
C ASN A 171 -9.96 4.06 -28.56
N PRO A 172 -10.57 2.86 -28.56
CA PRO A 172 -10.31 1.84 -29.56
C PRO A 172 -10.61 2.33 -30.99
N THR A 173 -9.95 1.73 -31.98
CA THR A 173 -10.24 1.95 -33.41
C THR A 173 -11.62 1.42 -33.77
N GLU A 174 -12.16 1.83 -34.93
CA GLU A 174 -13.45 1.30 -35.41
C GLU A 174 -13.41 -0.23 -35.60
N GLU A 175 -12.30 -0.76 -36.13
CA GLU A 175 -12.06 -2.20 -36.28
C GLU A 175 -12.11 -2.94 -34.94
N GLN A 176 -11.41 -2.43 -33.92
CA GLN A 176 -11.41 -3.00 -32.56
C GLN A 176 -12.80 -2.93 -31.91
N LEU A 177 -13.58 -1.89 -32.21
CA LEU A 177 -14.95 -1.75 -31.73
C LEU A 177 -15.91 -2.73 -32.40
N GLU A 178 -15.76 -2.93 -33.70
CA GLU A 178 -16.57 -3.89 -34.46
C GLU A 178 -16.28 -5.32 -33.99
N GLU A 179 -15.01 -5.69 -33.85
CA GLU A 179 -14.62 -7.01 -33.37
C GLU A 179 -15.19 -7.33 -31.98
N ALA A 180 -15.06 -6.39 -31.04
CA ALA A 180 -15.61 -6.57 -29.70
C ALA A 180 -17.15 -6.64 -29.70
N GLN A 181 -17.82 -5.87 -30.55
CA GLN A 181 -19.29 -5.89 -30.67
C GLN A 181 -19.81 -7.16 -31.34
N LEU A 182 -19.08 -7.73 -32.30
CA LEU A 182 -19.40 -9.02 -32.92
C LEU A 182 -19.38 -10.14 -31.89
N LYS A 183 -18.43 -10.11 -30.94
CA LYS A 183 -18.29 -11.11 -29.88
C LYS A 183 -19.28 -10.91 -28.71
N GLU A 184 -19.70 -9.68 -28.39
CA GLU A 184 -20.66 -9.41 -27.30
C GLU A 184 -22.13 -9.25 -27.74
N GLY A 185 -22.40 -9.06 -29.04
CA GLY A 185 -23.75 -8.90 -29.58
C GLY A 185 -24.44 -7.55 -29.30
N HIS A 186 -23.76 -6.56 -28.70
CA HIS A 186 -24.36 -5.27 -28.32
C HIS A 186 -23.42 -4.06 -28.45
N LYS A 187 -23.96 -2.92 -28.92
CA LYS A 187 -23.24 -1.63 -29.05
C LYS A 187 -23.35 -0.77 -27.77
N SER A 188 -22.50 -1.01 -26.78
CA SER A 188 -22.41 -0.12 -25.60
C SER A 188 -21.27 0.88 -25.74
N LYS A 189 -21.51 2.16 -25.39
CA LYS A 189 -20.46 3.20 -25.27
C LYS A 189 -19.67 3.09 -23.96
N GLY A 190 -19.41 1.88 -23.49
CA GLY A 190 -18.81 1.64 -22.19
C GLY A 190 -18.82 0.17 -21.83
N LEU A 191 -18.00 -0.17 -20.84
CA LEU A 191 -17.69 -1.53 -20.47
C LEU A 191 -18.57 -2.00 -19.30
N TYR A 192 -19.17 -3.19 -19.36
CA TYR A 192 -19.89 -3.72 -18.21
C TYR A 192 -18.93 -3.97 -17.04
N LEU A 193 -19.30 -3.48 -15.85
CA LEU A 193 -18.50 -3.65 -14.64
C LEU A 193 -18.30 -5.13 -14.30
N SER A 194 -19.31 -5.97 -14.56
CA SER A 194 -19.22 -7.42 -14.37
C SER A 194 -18.15 -8.03 -15.26
N SER A 195 -18.15 -7.73 -16.56
CA SER A 195 -17.15 -8.23 -17.50
C SER A 195 -15.75 -7.75 -17.13
N ALA A 196 -15.59 -6.46 -16.83
CA ALA A 196 -14.30 -5.90 -16.40
C ALA A 196 -13.77 -6.55 -15.13
N TYR A 197 -14.67 -6.82 -14.17
CA TYR A 197 -14.30 -7.45 -12.92
C TYR A 197 -13.94 -8.93 -13.09
N SER A 198 -14.61 -9.65 -14.00
CA SER A 198 -14.23 -11.02 -14.35
C SER A 198 -12.84 -11.10 -14.96
N ASP A 199 -12.51 -10.19 -15.88
CA ASP A 199 -11.16 -10.10 -16.45
C ASP A 199 -10.11 -9.69 -15.42
N TYR A 200 -10.48 -8.77 -14.52
CA TYR A 200 -9.62 -8.35 -13.42
C TYR A 200 -9.26 -9.52 -12.49
N ILE A 201 -10.23 -10.37 -12.13
CA ILE A 201 -9.96 -11.56 -11.30
C ILE A 201 -8.90 -12.45 -11.98
N ARG A 202 -9.11 -12.78 -13.26
CA ARG A 202 -8.17 -13.63 -14.03
C ARG A 202 -6.79 -12.98 -14.10
N TRP A 203 -6.74 -11.71 -14.49
CA TRP A 203 -5.49 -10.96 -14.58
C TRP A 203 -4.75 -10.90 -13.24
N THR A 204 -5.46 -10.75 -12.11
CA THR A 204 -4.82 -10.77 -10.79
C THR A 204 -4.24 -12.13 -10.43
N GLU A 205 -4.89 -13.23 -10.84
CA GLU A 205 -4.37 -14.59 -10.64
C GLU A 205 -3.12 -14.82 -11.49
N ASP A 206 -3.14 -14.41 -12.76
CA ASP A 206 -2.01 -14.59 -13.69
C ASP A 206 -0.77 -13.75 -13.29
N ASN A 207 -0.97 -12.63 -12.59
CA ASN A 207 0.09 -11.71 -12.18
C ASN A 207 0.47 -11.82 -10.68
N ASP A 208 -0.03 -12.82 -9.96
CA ASP A 208 0.16 -13.02 -8.51
C ASP A 208 -0.12 -11.74 -7.69
N LYS A 209 -1.22 -11.05 -8.04
CA LYS A 209 -1.66 -9.81 -7.39
C LYS A 209 -2.83 -10.08 -6.43
N PRO A 210 -2.95 -9.31 -5.33
CA PRO A 210 -4.10 -9.41 -4.45
C PRO A 210 -5.38 -9.01 -5.19
N CYS A 211 -6.38 -9.91 -5.17
CA CYS A 211 -7.67 -9.69 -5.80
C CYS A 211 -8.63 -8.94 -4.86
N ARG A 212 -9.03 -7.73 -5.25
CA ARG A 212 -9.96 -6.89 -4.49
C ARG A 212 -11.41 -7.36 -4.66
N LYS A 213 -12.27 -7.08 -3.69
CA LYS A 213 -13.72 -7.25 -3.88
C LYS A 213 -14.24 -6.29 -4.95
N GLN A 214 -15.29 -6.67 -5.68
CA GLN A 214 -15.86 -5.85 -6.76
C GLN A 214 -16.16 -4.40 -6.35
N GLY A 215 -16.63 -4.17 -5.12
CA GLY A 215 -16.88 -2.82 -4.61
C GLY A 215 -15.62 -1.97 -4.42
N GLU A 216 -14.48 -2.59 -4.09
CA GLU A 216 -13.18 -1.94 -3.95
C GLU A 216 -12.53 -1.69 -5.32
N PHE A 217 -12.60 -2.68 -6.22
CA PHE A 217 -12.24 -2.53 -7.63
C PHE A 217 -12.99 -1.36 -8.28
N LYS A 218 -14.32 -1.29 -8.07
CA LYS A 218 -15.15 -0.17 -8.53
C LYS A 218 -14.63 1.18 -8.03
N LYS A 219 -14.36 1.31 -6.73
CA LYS A 219 -13.88 2.57 -6.13
C LYS A 219 -12.50 2.95 -6.68
N ALA A 220 -11.63 1.97 -6.90
CA ALA A 220 -10.31 2.16 -7.45
C ALA A 220 -10.32 2.72 -8.89
N LEU A 221 -11.27 2.24 -9.71
CA LEU A 221 -11.53 2.82 -11.03
C LEU A 221 -12.04 4.26 -10.92
N GLU A 222 -12.97 4.53 -9.98
CA GLU A 222 -13.50 5.89 -9.76
C GLU A 222 -12.41 6.90 -9.37
N ILE A 223 -11.45 6.49 -8.53
CA ILE A 223 -10.26 7.30 -8.17
C ILE A 223 -9.43 7.68 -9.40
N ARG A 224 -9.41 6.83 -10.44
CA ARG A 224 -8.67 7.03 -11.71
C ARG A 224 -9.49 7.74 -12.79
N GLY A 225 -10.60 8.36 -12.39
CA GLY A 225 -11.45 9.18 -13.26
C GLY A 225 -12.48 8.40 -14.07
N PHE A 226 -12.66 7.10 -13.83
CA PHE A 226 -13.74 6.36 -14.47
C PHE A 226 -15.09 6.65 -13.78
N CYS A 227 -16.15 6.75 -14.57
CA CYS A 227 -17.52 6.91 -14.11
C CYS A 227 -18.26 5.58 -14.22
N ILE A 228 -18.87 5.08 -13.13
CA ILE A 228 -19.69 3.88 -13.17
C ILE A 228 -21.16 4.26 -13.01
N LYS A 229 -21.97 4.00 -14.05
CA LYS A 229 -23.39 4.39 -14.10
C LYS A 229 -24.27 3.17 -14.36
N GLN A 230 -25.50 3.20 -13.84
CA GLN A 230 -26.50 2.19 -14.15
C GLN A 230 -27.10 2.46 -15.54
N SER A 231 -27.26 1.40 -16.33
CA SER A 231 -27.83 1.44 -17.67
C SER A 231 -28.55 0.13 -17.95
N LYS A 232 -29.87 0.17 -18.18
CA LYS A 232 -30.71 -1.01 -18.44
C LYS A 232 -30.50 -2.15 -17.42
N GLY A 233 -30.40 -1.79 -16.13
CA GLY A 233 -30.17 -2.75 -15.03
C GLY A 233 -28.71 -3.09 -14.75
N ASN A 234 -27.79 -2.84 -15.68
CA ASN A 234 -26.37 -3.17 -15.54
C ASN A 234 -25.52 -1.96 -15.12
N LEU A 235 -24.40 -2.21 -14.43
CA LEU A 235 -23.39 -1.18 -14.15
C LEU A 235 -22.40 -1.11 -15.31
N VAL A 236 -22.20 0.09 -15.84
CA VAL A 236 -21.34 0.37 -17.01
C VAL A 236 -20.27 1.39 -16.64
N ILE A 237 -19.01 1.01 -16.86
CA ILE A 237 -17.82 1.84 -16.75
C ILE A 237 -17.73 2.74 -18.00
N LYS A 238 -17.45 4.03 -17.77
CA LYS A 238 -17.27 5.05 -18.81
C LYS A 238 -16.09 5.96 -18.44
N LYS A 239 -15.42 6.53 -19.43
CA LYS A 239 -14.37 7.55 -19.23
C LYS A 239 -14.46 8.57 -20.36
N ASP A 240 -14.51 9.86 -20.03
CA ASP A 240 -14.39 10.99 -20.97
C ASP A 240 -15.22 10.93 -22.28
N LYS A 241 -16.39 10.27 -22.25
CA LYS A 241 -17.24 9.97 -23.44
C LYS A 241 -16.56 9.07 -24.49
N SER A 242 -15.39 8.53 -24.19
CA SER A 242 -14.65 7.58 -24.99
C SER A 242 -15.33 6.22 -25.00
N HIS A 243 -15.12 5.48 -26.10
CA HIS A 243 -15.38 4.06 -26.11
C HIS A 243 -14.32 3.32 -25.29
N LEU A 244 -14.74 2.24 -24.65
CA LEU A 244 -13.91 1.37 -23.82
C LEU A 244 -14.15 -0.07 -24.27
N VAL A 245 -13.08 -0.82 -24.48
CA VAL A 245 -13.14 -2.24 -24.86
C VAL A 245 -12.15 -3.01 -23.99
N LEU A 246 -12.55 -4.21 -23.55
CA LEU A 246 -11.63 -5.16 -22.93
C LEU A 246 -10.83 -5.86 -24.03
N LYS A 247 -9.52 -5.98 -23.85
CA LYS A 247 -8.66 -6.69 -24.83
C LYS A 247 -9.06 -8.15 -25.00
N SER A 248 -9.56 -8.82 -23.95
CA SER A 248 -10.12 -10.18 -24.02
C SER A 248 -11.31 -10.33 -24.99
N LYS A 249 -11.93 -9.21 -25.40
CA LYS A 249 -13.04 -9.18 -26.35
C LYS A 249 -12.59 -8.91 -27.78
N ILE A 250 -11.30 -8.66 -27.99
CA ILE A 250 -10.68 -8.50 -29.30
C ILE A 250 -9.81 -9.74 -29.54
N SER A 251 -8.98 -10.12 -28.59
CA SER A 251 -8.06 -11.24 -28.74
C SER A 251 -8.75 -12.60 -28.51
N LEU A 252 -8.85 -13.42 -29.56
CA LEU A 252 -8.78 -14.87 -29.47
C LEU A 252 -7.97 -15.34 -30.69
N GLU A 253 -6.69 -15.65 -30.46
CA GLU A 253 -5.83 -16.59 -31.21
C GLU A 253 -4.37 -16.36 -30.76
N GLU A 254 -3.89 -17.17 -29.80
CA GLU A 254 -2.47 -17.60 -29.60
C GLU A 254 -2.32 -18.44 -28.30
N GLU A 255 -3.25 -19.38 -28.03
CA GLU A 255 -3.08 -20.37 -26.93
C GLU A 255 -3.32 -21.83 -27.37
N GLU A 256 -3.26 -22.09 -28.68
CA GLU A 256 -3.10 -23.45 -29.23
C GLU A 256 -1.84 -23.46 -30.11
N ASP A 257 -0.68 -23.64 -29.48
CA ASP A 257 0.48 -24.40 -29.97
C ASP A 257 1.75 -23.92 -29.24
N LEU A 258 2.14 -24.63 -28.17
CA LEU A 258 3.51 -24.97 -27.81
C LEU A 258 3.54 -26.05 -26.72
#